data_AF-A2SNN4-F1
#
_entry.id   AF-A2SNN4-F1
#
_cell.length_a   1.000
_cell.length_b   1.000
_cell.length_c   1.000
_cell.angle_alpha   90.00
_cell.angle_beta   90.00
_cell.angle_gamma   90.00
#
_symmetry.space_group_name_H-M   'P 1'
#
loop_
_entity.id
_entity.type
_entity.pdbx_description
1 polymer ?
#
loop_
_entity_poly.entity_id
_entity_poly.type
_entity_poly.pdbx_seq_one_letter_code
_entity_poly.pdbx_strand_id
1 'polypeptide(L)'
;MAKTAQPAAKKTRVARAKPRAEAPEEGDVAEEGPRTIVGTRLINLIRKTLLDRDLPERYVADLMGITSIYWNSMTNGNRRISALPKDKLQRLAEFLEIPLIQVYVLADHFTSADFVVYKHLPGDLERMIEFMRTDPKWLALAPSKKEWDEMPDRTKVLLATLYEQISHRSFLKATKIEIAE
;
A
#
# COMPACT_ATOMS: atom_id res chain seq x y z
N MET A 1 -37.95 70.44 -9.47
CA MET A 1 -36.61 70.16 -10.03
C MET A 1 -35.60 70.45 -8.93
N ALA A 2 -34.61 69.64 -8.54
CA ALA A 2 -34.20 68.28 -8.85
C ALA A 2 -33.60 67.68 -7.55
N LYS A 3 -33.71 66.35 -7.40
CA LYS A 3 -33.18 65.56 -6.27
C LYS A 3 -31.66 65.37 -6.41
N THR A 4 -30.93 65.50 -5.30
CA THR A 4 -29.59 64.92 -5.12
C THR A 4 -29.45 64.56 -3.63
N ALA A 5 -29.87 63.38 -3.19
CA ALA A 5 -29.10 62.13 -3.12
C ALA A 5 -27.85 62.23 -2.22
N GLN A 6 -28.00 61.80 -0.96
CA GLN A 6 -26.90 61.36 -0.08
C GLN A 6 -26.19 60.12 -0.67
N PRO A 7 -25.02 59.72 -0.13
CA PRO A 7 -25.12 58.54 0.73
C PRO A 7 -24.30 58.58 2.02
N ALA A 8 -24.95 58.06 3.05
CA ALA A 8 -24.46 57.64 4.34
C ALA A 8 -23.26 56.69 4.27
N ALA A 9 -22.32 56.88 5.20
CA ALA A 9 -21.18 56.02 5.44
C ALA A 9 -21.62 54.59 5.84
N LYS A 10 -21.21 53.60 5.05
CA LYS A 10 -21.39 52.16 5.34
C LYS A 10 -20.39 51.73 6.41
N LYS A 11 -20.89 51.25 7.55
CA LYS A 11 -20.15 50.50 8.56
C LYS A 11 -19.84 49.10 8.02
N THR A 12 -18.58 48.82 7.73
CA THR A 12 -18.11 47.48 7.36
C THR A 12 -18.01 46.62 8.62
N ARG A 13 -18.93 45.65 8.76
CA ARG A 13 -18.81 44.56 9.73
C ARG A 13 -17.67 43.64 9.28
N VAL A 14 -16.59 43.61 10.06
CA VAL A 14 -15.50 42.64 9.89
C VAL A 14 -16.03 41.26 10.29
N ALA A 15 -16.18 40.37 9.31
CA ALA A 15 -16.49 38.97 9.55
C ALA A 15 -15.25 38.26 10.10
N ARG A 16 -15.40 37.66 11.28
CA ARG A 16 -14.38 36.88 11.99
C ARG A 16 -14.07 35.61 11.19
N ALA A 17 -12.88 35.52 10.62
CA ALA A 17 -12.38 34.33 9.94
C ALA A 17 -12.18 33.17 10.93
N LYS A 18 -12.67 31.97 10.56
CA LYS A 18 -12.38 30.72 11.26
C LYS A 18 -10.89 30.37 11.12
N PRO A 19 -10.26 29.75 12.12
CA PRO A 19 -8.85 29.38 12.06
C PRO A 19 -8.63 28.31 10.97
N ARG A 20 -7.60 28.57 10.16
CA ARG A 20 -7.07 27.69 9.10
C ARG A 20 -6.52 26.44 9.77
N ALA A 21 -7.08 25.27 9.44
CA ALA A 21 -6.51 23.99 9.85
C ALA A 21 -5.07 23.90 9.35
N GLU A 22 -4.16 23.63 10.28
CA GLU A 22 -2.73 23.47 10.04
C GLU A 22 -2.49 22.36 9.02
N ALA A 23 -1.70 22.68 7.99
CA ALA A 23 -1.23 21.68 7.03
C ALA A 23 -0.25 20.74 7.77
N PRO A 24 -0.28 19.43 7.51
CA PRO A 24 0.69 18.52 8.12
C PRO A 24 2.10 18.89 7.64
N GLU A 25 3.01 18.99 8.61
CA GLU A 25 4.37 19.47 8.46
C GLU A 25 5.16 18.77 7.35
N GLU A 26 5.98 19.58 6.68
CA GLU A 26 6.92 19.19 5.64
C GLU A 26 7.99 18.27 6.23
N GLY A 27 8.10 17.05 5.69
CA GLY A 27 9.11 16.07 6.05
C GLY A 27 9.90 15.59 4.84
N ASP A 28 11.21 15.74 4.97
CA ASP A 28 12.33 15.11 4.26
C ASP A 28 12.58 15.44 2.77
N VAL A 29 13.59 16.30 2.58
CA VAL A 29 14.36 16.42 1.34
C VAL A 29 15.32 15.24 1.28
N ALA A 30 15.14 14.32 0.32
CA ALA A 30 15.99 13.14 0.17
C ALA A 30 16.56 12.98 -1.26
N GLU A 31 17.83 12.58 -1.28
CA GLU A 31 18.83 12.54 -2.34
C GLU A 31 18.46 11.74 -3.62
N GLU A 32 19.20 12.02 -4.70
CA GLU A 32 19.10 11.44 -6.05
C GLU A 32 19.60 9.99 -6.10
N GLY A 33 18.80 9.05 -5.59
CA GLY A 33 18.78 7.66 -6.03
C GLY A 33 17.49 7.36 -6.81
N PRO A 34 17.36 6.21 -7.51
CA PRO A 34 16.06 5.78 -8.04
C PRO A 34 15.07 5.70 -6.87
N ARG A 35 14.13 6.65 -6.81
CA ARG A 35 13.18 6.76 -5.70
C ARG A 35 12.34 5.49 -5.64
N THR A 36 12.53 4.70 -4.60
CA THR A 36 11.68 3.54 -4.33
C THR A 36 10.30 4.04 -3.90
N ILE A 37 9.32 3.94 -4.80
CA ILE A 37 7.96 4.38 -4.54
C ILE A 37 7.30 3.38 -3.57
N VAL A 38 7.11 3.79 -2.31
CA VAL A 38 6.40 3.01 -1.30
C VAL A 38 4.94 2.82 -1.75
N GLY A 39 4.48 1.56 -1.76
CA GLY A 39 3.14 1.18 -2.21
C GLY A 39 2.97 1.13 -3.73
N THR A 40 4.06 0.99 -4.49
CA THR A 40 4.02 0.83 -5.96
C THR A 40 3.03 -0.25 -6.40
N ARG A 41 2.94 -1.34 -5.64
CA ARG A 41 2.04 -2.46 -5.96
C ARG A 41 0.57 -2.03 -5.91
N LEU A 42 0.17 -1.31 -4.87
CA LEU A 42 -1.17 -0.74 -4.78
C LEU A 42 -1.42 0.27 -5.90
N ILE A 43 -0.46 1.17 -6.17
CA ILE A 43 -0.59 2.19 -7.23
C ILE A 43 -0.78 1.52 -8.61
N ASN A 44 -0.02 0.48 -8.91
CA ASN A 44 -0.14 -0.24 -10.17
C ASN A 44 -1.45 -1.01 -10.28
N LEU A 45 -1.93 -1.61 -9.19
CA LEU A 45 -3.24 -2.25 -9.16
C LEU A 45 -4.35 -1.23 -9.43
N ILE A 46 -4.31 -0.07 -8.76
CA ILE A 46 -5.25 1.03 -9.00
C ILE A 46 -5.26 1.46 -10.46
N ARG A 47 -4.08 1.71 -11.06
CA ARG A 47 -3.96 2.09 -12.47
C ARG A 47 -4.52 1.04 -13.40
N LYS A 48 -4.21 -0.24 -13.14
CA LYS A 48 -4.75 -1.36 -13.90
C LYS A 48 -6.28 -1.38 -13.82
N THR A 49 -6.85 -1.30 -12.62
CA THR A 49 -8.31 -1.28 -12.42
C THR A 49 -8.98 -0.09 -13.09
N LEU A 50 -8.33 1.08 -13.12
CA LEU A 50 -8.83 2.23 -13.88
C LEU A 50 -8.90 1.95 -15.38
N LEU A 51 -7.83 1.40 -15.95
CA LEU A 51 -7.78 1.02 -17.37
C LEU A 51 -8.81 -0.06 -17.70
N ASP A 52 -8.88 -1.11 -16.88
CA ASP A 52 -9.81 -2.24 -17.08
C ASP A 52 -11.29 -1.79 -17.02
N ARG A 53 -11.58 -0.70 -16.31
CA ARG A 53 -12.93 -0.14 -16.16
C ARG A 53 -13.19 1.11 -17.00
N ASP A 54 -12.26 1.48 -17.89
CA ASP A 54 -12.33 2.69 -18.73
C ASP A 54 -12.60 3.98 -17.93
N LEU A 55 -11.98 4.08 -16.75
CA LEU A 55 -12.14 5.23 -15.84
C LEU A 55 -10.95 6.19 -15.97
N PRO A 56 -11.20 7.52 -15.92
CA PRO A 56 -10.13 8.50 -15.99
C PRO A 56 -9.31 8.51 -14.71
N GLU A 57 -8.02 8.83 -14.80
CA GLU A 57 -7.10 8.82 -13.64
C GLU A 57 -7.57 9.70 -12.46
N ARG A 58 -8.24 10.82 -12.76
CA ARG A 58 -8.83 11.71 -11.73
C ARG A 58 -9.82 11.00 -10.81
N TYR A 59 -10.46 9.93 -11.27
CA TYR A 59 -11.50 9.21 -10.55
C TYR A 59 -11.03 8.75 -9.17
N VAL A 60 -9.79 8.28 -9.05
CA VAL A 60 -9.24 7.79 -7.77
C VAL A 60 -9.02 8.92 -6.79
N ALA A 61 -8.62 10.10 -7.28
CA ALA A 61 -8.50 11.29 -6.45
C ALA A 61 -9.86 11.70 -5.88
N ASP A 62 -10.89 11.71 -6.75
CA ASP A 62 -12.27 12.02 -6.36
C ASP A 62 -12.83 11.00 -5.36
N LEU A 63 -12.64 9.70 -5.61
CA LEU A 63 -13.02 8.60 -4.73
C LEU A 63 -12.44 8.76 -3.31
N MET A 64 -11.15 9.09 -3.22
CA MET A 64 -10.45 9.29 -1.96
C MET A 64 -10.71 10.66 -1.32
N GLY A 65 -11.40 11.57 -2.00
CA GLY A 65 -11.58 12.95 -1.55
C GLY A 65 -10.25 13.69 -1.39
N ILE A 66 -9.33 13.51 -2.33
CA ILE A 66 -8.03 14.22 -2.40
C ILE A 66 -7.93 15.00 -3.70
N THR A 67 -6.99 15.93 -3.77
CA THR A 67 -6.71 16.62 -5.03
C THR A 67 -5.92 15.71 -5.98
N SER A 68 -6.07 15.90 -7.29
CA SER A 68 -5.25 15.21 -8.29
C SER A 68 -3.75 15.49 -8.10
N ILE A 69 -3.38 16.67 -7.59
CA ILE A 69 -2.00 17.00 -7.23
C ILE A 69 -1.49 16.10 -6.10
N TYR A 70 -2.32 15.84 -5.08
CA TYR A 70 -1.95 14.95 -3.98
C TYR A 70 -1.82 13.50 -4.46
N TRP A 71 -2.71 13.04 -5.36
CA TRP A 71 -2.58 11.75 -6.04
C TRP A 71 -1.27 11.64 -6.82
N ASN A 72 -0.98 12.61 -7.69
CA ASN A 72 0.24 12.64 -8.50
C ASN A 72 1.51 12.68 -7.64
N SER A 73 1.45 13.37 -6.49
CA SER A 73 2.53 13.39 -5.51
C SER A 73 2.82 11.99 -4.95
N MET A 74 1.79 11.17 -4.70
CA MET A 74 1.96 9.79 -4.26
C MET A 74 2.47 8.88 -5.39
N THR A 75 1.92 9.00 -6.59
CA THR A 75 2.33 8.17 -7.72
C THR A 75 3.78 8.39 -8.15
N ASN A 76 4.32 9.57 -7.87
CA ASN A 76 5.71 9.93 -8.15
C ASN A 76 6.64 9.67 -6.95
N GLY A 77 6.14 9.09 -5.87
CA GLY A 77 6.92 8.75 -4.66
C GLY A 77 7.24 9.92 -3.74
N ASN A 78 6.72 11.12 -4.00
CA ASN A 78 6.91 12.28 -3.13
C ASN A 78 6.04 12.19 -1.85
N ARG A 79 4.98 11.36 -1.88
CA ARG A 79 4.16 11.03 -0.72
C ARG A 79 3.95 9.53 -0.66
N ARG A 80 3.85 8.98 0.55
CA ARG A 80 3.58 7.55 0.75
C ARG A 80 2.08 7.30 0.73
N ILE A 81 1.64 6.34 -0.08
CA ILE A 81 0.23 5.93 -0.09
C ILE A 81 -0.18 5.27 1.24
N SER A 82 0.77 4.71 1.98
CA SER A 82 0.57 4.21 3.35
C SER A 82 0.34 5.31 4.39
N ALA A 83 0.56 6.58 4.06
CA ALA A 83 0.19 7.68 4.95
C ALA A 83 -1.31 8.03 4.86
N LEU A 84 -2.06 7.41 3.95
CA LEU A 84 -3.50 7.65 3.83
C LEU A 84 -4.23 7.12 5.07
N PRO A 85 -5.21 7.87 5.59
CA PRO A 85 -6.03 7.42 6.69
C PRO A 85 -6.89 6.22 6.28
N LYS A 86 -7.27 5.41 7.29
CA LYS A 86 -8.00 4.14 7.10
C LYS A 86 -9.27 4.27 6.26
N ASP A 87 -10.02 5.36 6.41
CA ASP A 87 -11.25 5.60 5.64
C ASP A 87 -10.98 5.68 4.13
N LYS A 88 -9.85 6.27 3.71
CA LYS A 88 -9.47 6.33 2.29
C LYS A 88 -8.98 4.99 1.78
N LEU A 89 -8.21 4.26 2.58
CA LEU A 89 -7.78 2.90 2.24
C LEU A 89 -8.97 1.93 2.16
N GLN A 90 -10.00 2.13 2.99
CA GLN A 90 -11.26 1.38 2.94
C GLN A 90 -12.02 1.63 1.63
N ARG A 91 -12.12 2.88 1.18
CA ARG A 91 -12.72 3.19 -0.14
C ARG A 91 -11.94 2.58 -1.29
N LEU A 92 -10.60 2.52 -1.19
CA LEU A 92 -9.78 1.82 -2.16
C LEU A 92 -10.05 0.31 -2.15
N ALA A 93 -10.21 -0.31 -0.97
CA ALA A 93 -10.59 -1.72 -0.87
C ALA A 93 -11.93 -2.01 -1.54
N GLU A 94 -12.93 -1.17 -1.27
CA GLU A 94 -14.26 -1.27 -1.89
C GLU A 94 -14.17 -1.09 -3.41
N PHE A 95 -13.43 -0.09 -3.89
CA PHE A 95 -13.22 0.12 -5.31
C PHE A 95 -12.49 -1.04 -5.99
N LEU A 96 -11.45 -1.59 -5.34
CA LEU A 96 -10.65 -2.68 -5.88
C LEU A 96 -11.30 -4.06 -5.69
N GLU A 97 -12.39 -4.14 -4.94
CA GLU A 97 -13.09 -5.38 -4.58
C GLU A 97 -12.16 -6.40 -3.89
N ILE A 98 -11.29 -5.90 -3.01
CA ILE A 98 -10.37 -6.74 -2.22
C ILE A 98 -10.49 -6.41 -0.72
N PRO A 99 -10.20 -7.36 0.18
CA PRO A 99 -10.18 -7.09 1.62
C PRO A 99 -9.23 -5.95 1.99
N LEU A 100 -9.61 -5.10 2.95
CA LEU A 100 -8.81 -3.97 3.42
C LEU A 100 -7.38 -4.38 3.83
N ILE A 101 -7.22 -5.56 4.44
CA ILE A 101 -5.89 -6.05 4.82
C ILE A 101 -4.96 -6.24 3.61
N GLN A 102 -5.50 -6.63 2.45
CA GLN A 102 -4.71 -6.71 1.22
C GLN A 102 -4.28 -5.33 0.74
N VAL A 103 -5.15 -4.31 0.85
CA VAL A 103 -4.77 -2.92 0.54
C VAL A 103 -3.61 -2.46 1.43
N TYR A 104 -3.64 -2.76 2.73
CA TYR A 104 -2.53 -2.45 3.64
C TYR A 104 -1.22 -3.14 3.22
N VAL A 105 -1.27 -4.42 2.85
CA VAL A 105 -0.09 -5.17 2.35
C VAL A 105 0.44 -4.58 1.04
N LEU A 106 -0.45 -4.19 0.12
CA LEU A 106 -0.08 -3.60 -1.17
C LEU A 106 0.45 -2.17 -1.04
N ALA A 107 0.01 -1.45 -0.01
CA ALA A 107 0.50 -0.13 0.37
C ALA A 107 1.84 -0.16 1.15
N ASP A 108 2.42 -1.35 1.38
CA ASP A 108 3.63 -1.56 2.19
C ASP A 108 3.48 -1.15 3.67
N HIS A 109 2.28 -1.25 4.26
CA HIS A 109 2.11 -1.14 5.72
C HIS A 109 2.65 -2.35 6.48
N PHE A 110 2.56 -3.51 5.86
CA PHE A 110 3.02 -4.77 6.42
C PHE A 110 4.04 -5.41 5.49
N THR A 111 5.04 -6.02 6.10
CA THR A 111 6.06 -6.85 5.48
C THR A 111 5.70 -8.33 5.66
N SER A 112 6.36 -9.24 4.94
CA SER A 112 6.15 -10.68 5.12
C SER A 112 6.43 -11.16 6.55
N ALA A 113 7.28 -10.43 7.28
CA ALA A 113 7.59 -10.68 8.67
C ALA A 113 6.37 -10.63 9.59
N ASP A 114 5.44 -9.73 9.29
CA ASP A 114 4.29 -9.44 10.14
C ASP A 114 3.24 -10.57 10.11
N PHE A 115 3.36 -11.50 9.18
CA PHE A 115 2.42 -12.62 8.99
C PHE A 115 2.92 -13.95 9.57
N VAL A 116 4.14 -13.97 10.13
CA VAL A 116 4.81 -15.18 10.60
C VAL A 116 5.42 -14.97 11.98
N VAL A 117 5.49 -16.04 12.78
CA VAL A 117 6.16 -15.98 14.08
C VAL A 117 7.68 -15.94 13.90
N TYR A 118 8.24 -14.73 13.96
CA TYR A 118 9.65 -14.45 13.61
C TYR A 118 10.70 -15.28 14.36
N LYS A 119 10.39 -15.68 15.61
CA LYS A 119 11.30 -16.46 16.46
C LYS A 119 11.75 -17.78 15.81
N HIS A 120 10.93 -18.36 14.94
CA HIS A 120 11.21 -19.64 14.29
C HIS A 120 11.42 -19.53 12.79
N LEU A 121 11.13 -18.37 12.19
CA LEU A 121 11.13 -18.19 10.75
C LEU A 121 12.43 -18.62 10.05
N PRO A 122 13.64 -18.23 10.51
CA PRO A 122 14.87 -18.66 9.84
C PRO A 122 15.04 -20.17 9.84
N GLY A 123 14.82 -20.84 10.98
CA GLY A 123 14.94 -22.29 11.09
C GLY A 123 13.82 -23.07 10.39
N ASP A 124 12.63 -22.49 10.28
CA ASP A 124 11.50 -23.06 9.52
C ASP A 124 11.79 -22.99 8.01
N LEU A 125 12.33 -21.85 7.54
CA LEU A 125 12.75 -21.65 6.16
C LEU A 125 13.93 -22.56 5.77
N GLU A 126 14.91 -22.74 6.65
CA GLU A 126 16.03 -23.68 6.44
C GLU A 126 15.55 -25.12 6.33
N ARG A 127 14.68 -25.58 7.25
CA ARG A 127 14.11 -26.93 7.18
C ARG A 127 13.29 -27.15 5.91
N MET A 128 12.54 -26.14 5.49
CA MET A 128 11.75 -26.22 4.27
C MET A 128 12.63 -26.40 3.04
N ILE A 129 13.73 -25.63 2.91
CA ILE A 129 14.58 -25.73 1.71
C ILE A 129 15.36 -27.04 1.68
N GLU A 130 15.78 -27.56 2.83
CA GLU A 130 16.35 -28.91 2.93
C GLU A 130 15.35 -29.98 2.50
N PHE A 131 14.10 -29.85 2.92
CA PHE A 131 13.05 -30.79 2.53
C PHE A 131 12.77 -30.71 1.02
N MET A 132 12.68 -29.51 0.46
CA MET A 132 12.45 -29.30 -0.97
C MET A 132 13.59 -29.85 -1.83
N ARG A 133 14.84 -29.76 -1.35
CA ARG A 133 16.02 -30.35 -2.00
C ARG A 133 16.09 -31.88 -1.87
N THR A 134 15.34 -32.50 -0.97
CA THR A 134 15.32 -33.97 -0.83
C THR A 134 14.09 -34.60 -1.46
N ASP A 135 13.09 -33.80 -1.82
CA ASP A 135 11.89 -34.24 -2.54
C ASP A 135 12.22 -34.57 -4.01
N PRO A 136 12.04 -35.82 -4.48
CA PRO A 136 12.35 -36.20 -5.86
C PRO A 136 11.63 -35.37 -6.93
N LYS A 137 10.45 -34.82 -6.61
CA LYS A 137 9.68 -33.99 -7.55
C LYS A 137 10.29 -32.59 -7.71
N TRP A 138 10.96 -32.08 -6.67
CA TRP A 138 11.41 -30.69 -6.61
C TRP A 138 12.93 -30.54 -6.58
N LEU A 139 13.68 -31.61 -6.32
CA LEU A 139 15.15 -31.62 -6.21
C LEU A 139 15.84 -30.85 -7.34
N ALA A 140 15.40 -31.03 -8.59
CA ALA A 140 16.01 -30.37 -9.76
C ALA A 140 15.67 -28.87 -9.88
N LEU A 141 14.63 -28.40 -9.20
CA LEU A 141 14.15 -27.02 -9.24
C LEU A 141 14.38 -26.27 -7.92
N ALA A 142 14.70 -26.99 -6.84
CA ALA A 142 14.92 -26.42 -5.53
C ALA A 142 16.16 -25.52 -5.55
N PRO A 143 16.07 -24.25 -5.08
CA PRO A 143 17.20 -23.34 -5.06
C PRO A 143 18.41 -23.93 -4.34
N SER A 144 19.61 -23.69 -4.86
CA SER A 144 20.87 -23.97 -4.15
C SER A 144 21.01 -23.08 -2.91
N LYS A 145 21.96 -23.41 -2.01
CA LYS A 145 22.14 -22.63 -0.77
C LYS A 145 22.48 -21.17 -1.06
N LYS A 146 23.37 -20.95 -2.04
CA LYS A 146 23.77 -19.62 -2.45
C LYS A 146 22.58 -18.81 -3.00
N GLU A 147 21.81 -19.39 -3.91
CA GLU A 147 20.62 -18.73 -4.48
C GLU A 147 19.59 -18.43 -3.39
N TRP A 148 19.39 -19.35 -2.45
CA TRP A 148 18.50 -19.14 -1.32
C TRP A 148 18.95 -17.96 -0.47
N ASP A 149 20.22 -17.90 -0.07
CA ASP A 149 20.72 -16.85 0.82
C ASP A 149 20.60 -15.45 0.19
N GLU A 150 20.80 -15.34 -1.12
CA GLU A 150 20.65 -14.10 -1.90
C GLU A 150 19.18 -13.66 -2.09
N MET A 151 18.20 -14.55 -1.90
CA MET A 151 16.79 -14.20 -2.06
C MET A 151 16.27 -13.31 -0.91
N PRO A 152 15.43 -12.29 -1.21
CA PRO A 152 14.72 -11.55 -0.19
C PRO A 152 13.81 -12.44 0.65
N ASP A 153 13.69 -12.16 1.96
CA ASP A 153 12.88 -12.95 2.91
C ASP A 153 11.43 -13.13 2.45
N ARG A 154 10.86 -12.09 1.82
CA ARG A 154 9.52 -12.17 1.24
C ARG A 154 9.39 -13.26 0.18
N THR A 155 10.40 -13.41 -0.68
CA THR A 155 10.43 -14.44 -1.72
C THR A 155 10.57 -15.83 -1.10
N LYS A 156 11.40 -15.96 -0.06
CA LYS A 156 11.55 -17.20 0.71
C LYS A 156 10.22 -17.62 1.34
N VAL A 157 9.52 -16.70 2.00
CA VAL A 157 8.20 -16.94 2.60
C VAL A 157 7.16 -17.30 1.54
N LEU A 158 7.16 -16.65 0.37
CA LEU A 158 6.27 -16.99 -0.73
C LEU A 158 6.52 -18.43 -1.21
N LEU A 159 7.76 -18.80 -1.47
CA LEU A 159 8.11 -20.14 -1.93
C LEU A 159 7.71 -21.20 -0.90
N ALA A 160 7.96 -20.92 0.39
CA ALA A 160 7.55 -21.78 1.49
C ALA A 160 6.04 -21.99 1.55
N THR A 161 5.27 -20.91 1.46
CA THR A 161 3.82 -20.99 1.49
C THR A 161 3.28 -21.80 0.31
N LEU A 162 3.83 -21.61 -0.90
CA LEU A 162 3.43 -22.39 -2.09
C LEU A 162 3.79 -23.86 -1.95
N TYR A 163 4.99 -24.17 -1.47
CA TYR A 163 5.43 -25.54 -1.27
C TYR A 163 4.60 -26.27 -0.22
N GLU A 164 4.22 -25.60 0.87
CA GLU A 164 3.30 -26.14 1.89
C GLU A 164 1.94 -26.51 1.32
N GLN A 165 1.36 -25.62 0.50
CA GLN A 165 0.07 -25.89 -0.11
C GLN A 165 0.10 -27.12 -1.01
N ILE A 166 1.19 -27.32 -1.77
CA ILE A 166 1.32 -28.45 -2.70
C ILE A 166 1.73 -29.74 -1.98
N SER A 167 2.56 -29.65 -0.94
CA SER A 167 3.03 -30.82 -0.17
C SER A 167 2.05 -31.27 0.93
N HIS A 168 1.00 -30.47 1.20
CA HIS A 168 0.06 -30.64 2.32
C HIS A 168 0.74 -30.77 3.69
N ARG A 169 1.92 -30.15 3.84
CA ARG A 169 2.69 -30.06 5.08
C ARG A 169 2.74 -28.61 5.53
N SER A 170 2.93 -28.38 6.84
CA SER A 170 3.06 -27.03 7.39
C SER A 170 4.43 -26.90 8.06
N PHE A 171 5.24 -25.95 7.57
CA PHE A 171 6.56 -25.60 8.11
C PHE A 171 6.49 -24.22 8.79
N LEU A 172 5.75 -23.28 8.20
CA LEU A 172 5.50 -21.93 8.67
C LEU A 172 4.33 -21.90 9.65
N LYS A 173 4.56 -21.32 10.82
CA LYS A 173 3.48 -20.91 11.73
C LYS A 173 2.92 -19.56 11.28
N ALA A 174 1.93 -19.60 10.39
CA ALA A 174 1.25 -18.42 9.85
C ALA A 174 -0.17 -18.25 10.42
N THR A 175 -0.64 -17.00 10.45
CA THR A 175 -2.04 -16.68 10.78
C THR A 175 -2.95 -17.13 9.64
N LYS A 176 -3.96 -17.96 9.92
CA LYS A 176 -5.02 -18.29 8.96
C LYS A 176 -5.95 -17.08 8.81
N ILE A 177 -5.82 -16.34 7.72
CA ILE A 177 -6.80 -15.32 7.32
C ILE A 177 -7.71 -15.98 6.30
N GLU A 178 -8.81 -16.56 6.78
CA GLU A 178 -9.88 -17.04 5.90
C GLU A 178 -10.65 -15.82 5.38
N ILE A 179 -10.68 -15.65 4.05
CA ILE A 179 -11.62 -14.74 3.39
C ILE A 179 -12.90 -15.56 3.23
N ALA A 180 -13.96 -15.19 3.94
CA ALA A 180 -15.26 -15.82 3.75
C ALA A 180 -15.73 -15.56 2.30
N GLU A 181 -16.09 -16.64 1.59
CA GLU A 181 -16.73 -16.61 0.27
C GLU A 181 -18.11 -15.93 0.31
#